data_AF-A0A925X4R2-F1
#
_entry.id   AF-A0A925X4R2-F1
#
_cell.length_a   1.000
_cell.length_b   1.000
_cell.length_c   1.000
_cell.angle_alpha   90.00
_cell.angle_beta   90.00
_cell.angle_gamma   90.00
#
_symmetry.space_group_name_H-M   'P 1'
#
loop_
_entity.id
_entity.type
_entity.pdbx_description
1 polymer ?
#
loop_
_entity_poly.entity_id
_entity_poly.type
_entity_poly.pdbx_seq_one_letter_code
_entity_poly.pdbx_strand_id
1 'polypeptide(L)'
;MTGRRGRHRGVGLVELLVALAISAALLTAVAVATDASFRAYAINEEQSNLMQRGRLGLNRLATYIRTCKEHQPINATPITNFANGTLVTDTGISMFNEAGEQIDVEFDAVNHRIVMSKDGTAHVLARGVVAFQVKMEPMKSPAAIRAGGDFDLLRRATILLTLQTAGNLADMNEVEDGQLVTLSSSVMPRRNAW
;
A
#
# COMPACT_ATOMS: atom_id res chain seq x y z
N MET A 1 13.70 52.85 -63.97
CA MET A 1 13.42 52.07 -62.74
C MET A 1 12.54 50.89 -63.11
N THR A 2 13.13 49.72 -63.37
CA THR A 2 12.41 48.50 -63.79
C THR A 2 12.21 47.59 -62.58
N GLY A 3 10.98 47.55 -62.06
CA GLY A 3 10.61 46.66 -60.96
C GLY A 3 10.59 45.20 -61.43
N ARG A 4 11.43 44.35 -60.82
CA ARG A 4 11.33 42.89 -60.94
C ARG A 4 9.99 42.46 -60.32
N ARG A 5 9.00 42.17 -61.17
CA ARG A 5 7.80 41.42 -60.77
C ARG A 5 8.24 40.02 -60.35
N GLY A 6 8.36 39.81 -59.05
CA GLY A 6 8.52 38.48 -58.49
C GLY A 6 7.33 37.62 -58.92
N ARG A 7 7.58 36.54 -59.67
CA ARG A 7 6.56 35.53 -59.95
C ARG A 7 6.11 34.96 -58.60
N HIS A 8 4.93 35.36 -58.14
CA HIS A 8 4.23 34.66 -57.07
C HIS A 8 3.90 33.25 -57.60
N ARG A 9 4.71 32.27 -57.20
CA ARG A 9 4.43 30.85 -57.43
C ARG A 9 3.44 30.43 -56.34
N GLY A 10 2.18 30.23 -56.71
CA GLY A 10 1.20 29.60 -55.84
C GLY A 10 1.56 28.14 -55.56
N VAL A 11 1.10 27.62 -54.43
CA VAL A 11 1.29 26.22 -54.02
C VAL A 11 0.55 25.31 -55.01
N GLY A 12 1.25 24.32 -55.55
CA GLY A 12 0.64 23.34 -56.46
C GLY A 12 -0.29 22.38 -55.71
N LEU A 13 -1.31 21.85 -56.39
CA LEU A 13 -2.25 20.88 -55.82
C LEU A 13 -1.52 19.67 -55.19
N VAL A 14 -0.46 19.18 -55.84
CA VAL A 14 0.38 18.09 -55.32
C VAL A 14 1.10 18.48 -54.03
N GLU A 15 1.67 19.69 -53.96
CA GLU A 15 2.33 20.18 -52.74
C GLU A 15 1.32 20.31 -51.58
N LEU A 16 0.09 20.73 -51.87
CA LEU A 16 -0.98 20.84 -50.88
C LEU A 16 -1.45 19.46 -50.38
N LEU A 17 -1.56 18.46 -51.26
CA LEU A 17 -1.87 17.07 -50.87
C LEU A 17 -0.76 16.44 -50.03
N VAL A 18 0.51 16.68 -50.38
CA VAL A 18 1.65 16.18 -49.60
C VAL A 18 1.68 16.86 -48.22
N ALA A 19 1.48 18.17 -48.16
CA ALA A 19 1.38 18.90 -46.90
C ALA A 19 0.24 18.35 -46.02
N LEU A 20 -0.95 18.11 -46.61
CA LEU A 20 -2.09 17.53 -45.92
C LEU A 20 -1.80 16.12 -45.38
N ALA A 21 -1.16 15.26 -46.19
CA ALA A 21 -0.80 13.91 -45.79
C ALA A 21 0.20 13.90 -44.62
N ILE A 22 1.21 14.77 -44.67
CA ILE A 22 2.18 14.92 -43.57
C ILE A 22 1.48 15.45 -42.31
N SER A 23 0.64 16.49 -42.43
CA SER A 23 -0.12 17.02 -41.30
C SER A 23 -1.05 15.97 -40.68
N ALA A 24 -1.72 15.15 -41.49
CA ALA A 24 -2.56 14.06 -41.00
C ALA A 24 -1.74 12.97 -40.28
N ALA A 25 -0.58 12.60 -40.82
CA ALA A 25 0.33 11.66 -40.18
C ALA A 25 0.88 12.18 -38.83
N LEU A 26 1.23 13.47 -38.76
CA LEU A 26 1.66 14.09 -37.51
C LEU A 26 0.53 14.19 -36.49
N LEU A 27 -0.68 14.56 -36.92
CA LEU A 27 -1.84 14.67 -36.04
C LEU A 27 -2.21 13.30 -35.43
N THR A 28 -2.16 12.25 -36.23
CA THR A 28 -2.40 10.87 -35.75
C THR A 28 -1.32 10.43 -34.77
N ALA A 29 -0.04 10.69 -35.04
CA ALA A 29 1.05 10.40 -34.12
C ALA A 29 0.89 11.14 -32.78
N VAL A 30 0.51 12.43 -32.81
CA VAL A 30 0.26 13.23 -31.60
C VAL A 30 -0.96 12.69 -30.83
N ALA A 31 -2.02 12.29 -31.52
CA ALA A 31 -3.21 11.72 -30.89
C ALA A 31 -2.87 10.43 -30.12
N VAL A 32 -2.10 9.53 -30.75
CA VAL A 32 -1.63 8.28 -30.10
C VAL A 32 -0.71 8.58 -28.91
N ALA A 33 0.24 9.50 -29.06
CA ALA A 33 1.15 9.87 -27.98
C ALA A 33 0.42 10.50 -26.77
N THR A 34 -0.63 11.29 -27.05
CA THR A 34 -1.46 11.92 -26.02
C THR A 34 -2.30 10.89 -25.28
N ASP A 35 -2.93 9.95 -25.99
CA ASP A 35 -3.68 8.84 -25.39
C ASP A 35 -2.79 8.00 -24.46
N ALA A 36 -1.60 7.62 -24.93
CA ALA A 36 -0.62 6.89 -24.14
C ALA A 36 -0.19 7.68 -22.88
N SER A 37 -0.01 9.00 -23.00
CA SER A 37 0.38 9.86 -21.88
C SER A 37 -0.71 9.92 -20.80
N PHE A 38 -1.99 10.01 -21.17
CA PHE A 38 -3.10 10.01 -20.21
C PHE A 38 -3.22 8.67 -19.49
N ARG A 39 -3.07 7.55 -20.20
CA ARG A 39 -3.09 6.22 -19.58
C ARG A 39 -1.94 6.04 -18.58
N ALA A 40 -0.72 6.42 -18.97
CA ALA A 40 0.43 6.36 -18.08
C ALA A 40 0.25 7.24 -16.83
N TYR A 41 -0.35 8.42 -17.00
CA TYR A 41 -0.65 9.30 -15.86
C TYR A 41 -1.64 8.66 -14.89
N ALA A 42 -2.74 8.07 -15.39
CA ALA A 42 -3.75 7.42 -14.57
C ALA A 42 -3.16 6.25 -13.75
N ILE A 43 -2.32 5.41 -14.36
CA ILE A 43 -1.63 4.30 -13.68
C ILE A 43 -0.73 4.84 -12.57
N ASN A 44 0.07 5.87 -12.86
CA ASN A 44 0.98 6.46 -11.88
C ASN A 44 0.24 7.12 -10.71
N GLU A 45 -0.89 7.77 -10.99
CA GLU A 45 -1.75 8.35 -9.96
C GLU A 45 -2.31 7.26 -9.04
N GLU A 46 -2.82 6.16 -9.60
CA GLU A 46 -3.35 5.03 -8.83
C GLU A 46 -2.27 4.37 -7.96
N GLN A 47 -1.08 4.12 -8.51
CA GLN A 47 0.06 3.60 -7.76
C GLN A 47 0.47 4.52 -6.60
N SER A 48 0.55 5.83 -6.86
CA SER A 48 0.89 6.83 -5.84
C SER A 48 -0.15 6.83 -4.72
N ASN A 49 -1.44 6.78 -5.07
CA ASN A 49 -2.54 6.71 -4.11
C ASN A 49 -2.46 5.43 -3.26
N LEU A 50 -2.20 4.28 -3.89
CA LEU A 50 -2.04 2.99 -3.21
C LEU A 50 -0.88 3.02 -2.21
N MET A 51 0.30 3.50 -2.62
CA MET A 51 1.46 3.64 -1.73
C MET A 51 1.18 4.57 -0.56
N GLN A 52 0.52 5.71 -0.79
CA GLN A 52 0.18 6.67 0.27
C GLN A 52 -0.79 6.06 1.28
N ARG A 53 -1.84 5.37 0.83
CA ARG A 53 -2.78 4.66 1.71
C ARG A 53 -2.09 3.58 2.53
N GLY A 54 -1.24 2.78 1.90
CA GLY A 54 -0.46 1.74 2.58
C GLY A 54 0.46 2.28 3.66
N ARG A 55 1.21 3.35 3.35
CA ARG A 55 2.08 4.02 4.33
C ARG A 55 1.29 4.62 5.48
N LEU A 56 0.15 5.25 5.21
CA LEU A 56 -0.71 5.80 6.26
C LEU A 56 -1.22 4.70 7.21
N GLY A 57 -1.70 3.58 6.65
CA GLY A 57 -2.16 2.43 7.42
C GLY A 57 -1.05 1.83 8.31
N LEU A 58 0.13 1.59 7.73
CA LEU A 58 1.29 1.08 8.46
C LEU A 58 1.78 2.03 9.54
N ASN A 59 1.85 3.33 9.26
CA ASN A 59 2.29 4.32 10.25
C ASN A 59 1.32 4.41 11.43
N ARG A 60 0.01 4.33 11.18
CA ARG A 60 -1.00 4.27 12.25
C ARG A 60 -0.85 3.02 13.09
N LEU A 61 -0.78 1.83 12.46
CA LEU A 61 -0.58 0.58 13.17
C LEU A 61 0.72 0.57 13.99
N ALA A 62 1.84 1.03 13.40
CA ALA A 62 3.11 1.14 14.10
C ALA A 62 3.03 2.12 15.28
N THR A 63 2.18 3.16 15.20
CA THR A 63 1.95 4.07 16.32
C THR A 63 1.23 3.35 17.45
N TYR A 64 0.15 2.62 17.16
CA TYR A 64 -0.57 1.83 18.17
C TYR A 64 0.35 0.80 18.84
N ILE A 65 1.17 0.08 18.07
CA ILE A 65 2.13 -0.88 18.65
C ILE A 65 3.14 -0.18 19.56
N ARG A 66 3.60 1.04 19.23
CA ARG A 66 4.53 1.80 20.10
C ARG A 66 3.90 2.28 21.39
N THR A 67 2.62 2.65 21.36
CA THR A 67 1.94 3.32 22.48
C THR A 67 1.18 2.36 23.39
N CYS A 68 0.75 1.19 22.88
CA CYS A 68 0.05 0.21 23.69
C CYS A 68 1.02 -0.48 24.68
N LYS A 69 0.45 -0.95 25.79
CA LYS A 69 1.18 -1.53 26.91
C LYS A 69 1.44 -3.02 26.69
N GLU A 70 0.40 -3.74 26.30
CA GLU A 70 0.41 -5.19 26.11
C GLU A 70 -0.01 -5.50 24.68
N HIS A 71 0.54 -6.59 24.14
CA HIS A 71 0.33 -7.02 22.77
C HIS A 71 0.30 -8.53 22.73
N GLN A 72 -0.59 -9.07 21.92
CA GLN A 72 -0.70 -10.49 21.69
C GLN A 72 -1.20 -10.77 20.27
N PRO A 73 -0.97 -11.98 19.75
CA PRO A 73 -1.62 -12.43 18.53
C PRO A 73 -3.14 -12.46 18.67
N ILE A 74 -3.87 -12.48 17.56
CA ILE A 74 -5.34 -12.51 17.57
C ILE A 74 -5.87 -13.96 17.58
N ASN A 75 -5.14 -14.87 16.95
CA ASN A 75 -5.55 -16.27 16.82
C ASN A 75 -5.06 -17.13 18.00
N ALA A 76 -5.89 -18.09 18.42
CA ALA A 76 -5.65 -18.92 19.61
C ALA A 76 -4.31 -19.68 19.58
N THR A 77 -3.96 -20.31 18.45
CA THR A 77 -2.71 -21.08 18.34
C THR A 77 -1.46 -20.19 18.43
N PRO A 78 -1.35 -19.07 17.66
CA PRO A 78 -0.31 -18.08 17.89
C PRO A 78 -0.24 -17.54 19.32
N ILE A 79 -1.36 -17.33 20.02
CA ILE A 79 -1.35 -16.85 21.42
C ILE A 79 -0.59 -17.83 22.33
N THR A 80 -0.92 -19.12 22.28
CA THR A 80 -0.23 -20.14 23.10
C THR A 80 1.26 -20.21 22.76
N ASN A 81 1.61 -20.17 21.47
CA ASN A 81 3.01 -20.21 21.04
C ASN A 81 3.79 -18.96 21.46
N PHE A 82 3.15 -17.79 21.45
CA PHE A 82 3.72 -16.54 21.92
C PHE A 82 4.01 -16.59 23.43
N ALA A 83 3.06 -17.08 24.23
CA ALA A 83 3.24 -17.27 25.67
C ALA A 83 4.39 -18.25 26.00
N ASN A 84 4.61 -19.24 25.15
CA ASN A 84 5.75 -20.17 25.24
C ASN A 84 7.09 -19.58 24.76
N GLY A 85 7.13 -18.33 24.30
CA GLY A 85 8.36 -17.67 23.84
C GLY A 85 8.74 -17.97 22.39
N THR A 86 7.82 -18.54 21.61
CA THR A 86 8.07 -18.83 20.20
C THR A 86 7.78 -17.61 19.33
N LEU A 87 8.57 -17.42 18.28
CA LEU A 87 8.28 -16.45 17.22
C LEU A 87 7.01 -16.87 16.49
N VAL A 88 6.04 -15.96 16.41
CA VAL A 88 4.73 -16.24 15.79
C VAL A 88 4.45 -15.28 14.65
N THR A 89 3.72 -15.74 13.65
CA THR A 89 3.17 -14.91 12.57
C THR A 89 1.67 -15.06 12.58
N ASP A 90 0.96 -13.94 12.51
CA ASP A 90 -0.50 -13.93 12.56
C ASP A 90 -1.09 -12.92 11.55
N THR A 91 -2.38 -13.04 11.25
CA THR A 91 -3.15 -12.13 10.38
C THR A 91 -3.71 -10.91 11.12
N GLY A 92 -3.30 -10.74 12.37
CA GLY A 92 -3.76 -9.67 13.24
C GLY A 92 -2.89 -9.50 14.45
N ILE A 93 -3.18 -8.45 15.21
CA ILE A 93 -2.56 -8.17 16.51
C ILE A 93 -3.62 -7.54 17.41
N SER A 94 -3.71 -8.05 18.64
CA SER A 94 -4.51 -7.48 19.71
C SER A 94 -3.60 -6.71 20.65
N MET A 95 -4.04 -5.52 21.06
CA MET A 95 -3.25 -4.60 21.87
C MET A 95 -4.11 -4.00 22.97
N PHE A 96 -3.51 -3.75 24.14
CA PHE A 96 -4.18 -3.06 25.23
C PHE A 96 -3.50 -1.72 25.50
N ASN A 97 -4.28 -0.64 25.52
CA ASN A 97 -3.76 0.67 25.85
C ASN A 97 -3.58 0.87 27.38
N GLU A 98 -3.10 2.04 27.80
CA GLU A 98 -2.88 2.31 29.24
C GLU A 98 -4.15 2.31 30.08
N ALA A 99 -5.31 2.58 29.45
CA ALA A 99 -6.61 2.52 30.09
C ALA A 99 -7.20 1.09 30.14
N GLY A 100 -6.51 0.10 29.57
CA GLY A 100 -7.00 -1.28 29.46
C GLY A 100 -7.99 -1.50 28.32
N GLU A 101 -8.19 -0.52 27.43
CA GLU A 101 -9.03 -0.68 26.26
C GLU A 101 -8.32 -1.55 25.22
N GLN A 102 -9.03 -2.55 24.72
CA GLN A 102 -8.56 -3.45 23.68
C GLN A 102 -8.68 -2.77 22.30
N ILE A 103 -7.59 -2.86 21.54
CA ILE A 103 -7.47 -2.41 20.16
C ILE A 103 -7.02 -3.61 19.34
N ASP A 104 -7.93 -4.13 18.54
CA ASP A 104 -7.65 -5.27 17.67
C ASP A 104 -7.47 -4.79 16.25
N VAL A 105 -6.43 -5.28 15.57
CA VAL A 105 -6.20 -5.03 14.16
C VAL A 105 -6.14 -6.36 13.45
N GLU A 106 -7.03 -6.55 12.49
CA GLU A 106 -7.21 -7.82 11.79
C GLU A 106 -7.35 -7.62 10.28
N PHE A 107 -6.85 -8.60 9.53
CA PHE A 107 -7.08 -8.70 8.11
C PHE A 107 -8.41 -9.37 7.80
N ASP A 108 -9.31 -8.61 7.19
CA ASP A 108 -10.55 -9.09 6.61
C ASP A 108 -10.27 -9.49 5.14
N ALA A 109 -9.95 -10.77 4.96
CA ALA A 109 -9.61 -11.34 3.66
C ALA A 109 -10.78 -11.35 2.67
N VAL A 110 -12.03 -11.39 3.16
CA VAL A 110 -13.24 -11.41 2.33
C VAL A 110 -13.47 -10.03 1.69
N ASN A 111 -13.27 -8.97 2.47
CA ASN A 111 -13.48 -7.60 2.00
C ASN A 111 -12.19 -6.88 1.59
N HIS A 112 -11.06 -7.60 1.51
CA HIS A 112 -9.74 -7.07 1.14
C HIS A 112 -9.36 -5.78 1.89
N ARG A 113 -9.47 -5.81 3.22
CA ARG A 113 -9.22 -4.63 4.07
C ARG A 113 -8.60 -4.99 5.40
N ILE A 114 -7.92 -4.02 6.00
CA ILE A 114 -7.51 -4.10 7.41
C ILE A 114 -8.51 -3.33 8.24
N VAL A 115 -9.05 -4.00 9.26
CA VAL A 115 -10.01 -3.43 10.19
C VAL A 115 -9.33 -3.30 11.54
N MET A 116 -9.49 -2.13 12.15
CA MET A 116 -9.14 -1.87 13.53
C MET A 116 -10.42 -1.75 14.34
N SER A 117 -10.63 -2.63 15.31
CA SER A 117 -11.71 -2.52 16.28
C SER A 117 -11.17 -1.85 17.54
N LYS A 118 -11.84 -0.78 17.97
CA LYS A 118 -11.61 -0.16 19.28
C LYS A 118 -12.93 -0.13 20.03
N ASP A 119 -12.99 -0.78 21.19
CA ASP A 119 -14.18 -0.77 22.05
C ASP A 119 -15.47 -1.17 21.29
N GLY A 120 -15.38 -2.24 20.49
CA GLY A 120 -16.48 -2.73 19.65
C GLY A 120 -16.78 -1.90 18.40
N THR A 121 -16.12 -0.77 18.18
CA THR A 121 -16.29 0.06 16.99
C THR A 121 -15.20 -0.24 15.96
N ALA A 122 -15.62 -0.71 14.78
CA ALA A 122 -14.73 -1.05 13.68
C ALA A 122 -14.41 0.15 12.78
N HIS A 123 -13.13 0.34 12.50
CA HIS A 123 -12.60 1.35 11.59
C HIS A 123 -11.70 0.71 10.52
N VAL A 124 -11.89 1.09 9.27
CA VAL A 124 -11.06 0.57 8.17
C VAL A 124 -9.74 1.37 8.12
N LEU A 125 -8.61 0.68 8.30
CA LEU A 125 -7.28 1.28 8.22
C LEU A 125 -6.74 1.35 6.79
N ALA A 126 -6.97 0.30 6.00
CA ALA A 126 -6.54 0.20 4.61
C ALA A 126 -7.53 -0.67 3.82
N ARG A 127 -7.65 -0.41 2.51
CA ARG A 127 -8.46 -1.15 1.54
C ARG A 127 -7.57 -1.61 0.39
N GLY A 128 -8.02 -2.62 -0.34
CA GLY A 128 -7.24 -3.24 -1.43
C GLY A 128 -6.09 -4.09 -0.88
N VAL A 129 -6.28 -4.69 0.30
CA VAL A 129 -5.29 -5.52 0.98
C VAL A 129 -5.43 -6.96 0.49
N VAL A 130 -4.34 -7.52 -0.03
CA VAL A 130 -4.27 -8.92 -0.49
C VAL A 130 -3.64 -9.81 0.56
N ALA A 131 -2.64 -9.30 1.28
CA ALA A 131 -2.02 -10.01 2.38
C ALA A 131 -1.65 -9.04 3.49
N PHE A 132 -1.84 -9.48 4.72
CA PHE A 132 -1.37 -8.78 5.91
C PHE A 132 -0.90 -9.81 6.93
N GLN A 133 0.32 -9.62 7.40
CA GLN A 133 0.96 -10.50 8.37
C GLN A 133 1.69 -9.68 9.41
N VAL A 134 1.57 -10.10 10.66
CA VAL A 134 2.32 -9.54 11.79
C VAL A 134 3.15 -10.65 12.39
N LYS A 135 4.47 -10.57 12.21
CA LYS A 135 5.43 -11.42 12.90
C LYS A 135 5.79 -10.81 14.24
N MET A 136 5.54 -11.52 15.33
CA MET A 136 5.73 -11.06 16.71
C MET A 136 6.86 -11.82 17.39
N GLU A 137 7.77 -11.08 17.99
CA GLU A 137 8.88 -11.60 18.80
C GLU A 137 8.55 -11.41 20.29
N PRO A 138 8.38 -12.49 21.07
CA PRO A 138 8.01 -12.39 22.49
C PRO A 138 9.19 -11.97 23.38
N MET A 139 8.86 -11.43 24.55
CA MET A 139 9.76 -11.04 25.64
C MET A 139 9.09 -11.32 26.99
N LYS A 140 9.89 -11.61 28.02
CA LYS A 140 9.39 -11.70 29.39
C LYS A 140 9.52 -10.35 30.10
N SER A 141 8.51 -9.97 30.86
CA SER A 141 8.59 -8.84 31.79
C SER A 141 9.50 -9.15 32.98
N PRO A 142 10.03 -8.12 33.67
CA PRO A 142 10.79 -8.33 34.90
C PRO A 142 10.01 -9.06 36.01
N ALA A 143 8.68 -8.99 35.98
CA ALA A 143 7.83 -9.74 36.91
C ALA A 143 7.78 -11.23 36.53
N ALA A 144 7.54 -11.54 35.24
CA ALA A 144 7.54 -12.91 34.73
C ALA A 144 8.90 -13.59 34.92
N ILE A 145 10.02 -12.89 34.74
CA ILE A 145 11.36 -13.43 34.98
C ILE A 145 11.54 -13.83 36.45
N ARG A 146 11.12 -12.97 37.39
CA ARG A 146 11.24 -13.26 38.84
C ARG A 146 10.34 -14.40 39.30
N ALA A 147 9.15 -14.51 38.71
CA ALA A 147 8.18 -15.55 39.04
C ALA A 147 8.41 -16.87 38.28
N GLY A 148 9.31 -16.90 37.29
CA GLY A 148 9.45 -18.02 36.35
C GLY A 148 8.24 -18.19 35.42
N GLY A 149 7.46 -17.14 35.21
CA GLY A 149 6.24 -17.14 34.39
C GLY A 149 6.48 -17.09 32.88
N ASP A 150 5.38 -17.03 32.14
CA ASP A 150 5.33 -17.07 30.67
C ASP A 150 5.84 -15.78 30.01
N PHE A 151 5.94 -15.80 28.68
CA PHE A 151 6.22 -14.61 27.89
C PHE A 151 4.95 -13.76 27.75
N ASP A 152 5.03 -12.52 28.21
CA ASP A 152 3.89 -11.62 28.40
C ASP A 152 4.03 -10.28 27.66
N LEU A 153 5.22 -9.98 27.11
CA LEU A 153 5.51 -8.73 26.43
C LEU A 153 5.97 -8.96 25.00
N LEU A 154 5.75 -7.96 24.14
CA LEU A 154 6.25 -7.93 22.78
C LEU A 154 7.62 -7.22 22.71
N ARG A 155 8.63 -7.90 22.19
CA ARG A 155 9.94 -7.29 21.89
C ARG A 155 9.87 -6.44 20.63
N ARG A 156 9.30 -7.02 19.57
CA ARG A 156 9.27 -6.45 18.22
C ARG A 156 8.11 -7.07 17.43
N ALA A 157 7.40 -6.24 16.68
CA ALA A 157 6.52 -6.68 15.61
C ALA A 157 7.11 -6.29 14.25
N THR A 158 7.04 -7.21 13.29
CA THR A 158 7.32 -6.94 11.87
C THR A 158 6.04 -7.12 11.09
N ILE A 159 5.57 -6.04 10.51
CA ILE A 159 4.33 -5.97 9.76
C ILE A 159 4.67 -6.07 8.28
N LEU A 160 3.99 -6.97 7.58
CA LEU A 160 4.02 -7.07 6.12
C LEU A 160 2.61 -6.78 5.60
N LEU A 161 2.52 -5.83 4.66
CA LEU A 161 1.27 -5.39 4.06
C LEU A 161 1.41 -5.42 2.53
N THR A 162 0.62 -6.25 1.87
CA THR A 162 0.54 -6.31 0.41
C THR A 162 -0.80 -5.73 -0.05
N LEU A 163 -0.71 -4.77 -0.96
CA LEU A 163 -1.82 -4.03 -1.54
C LEU A 163 -1.90 -4.28 -3.04
N GLN A 164 -3.10 -4.20 -3.61
CA GLN A 164 -3.34 -4.32 -5.05
C GLN A 164 -4.12 -3.13 -5.58
N THR A 165 -3.81 -2.70 -6.80
CA THR A 165 -4.59 -1.71 -7.54
C THR A 165 -5.94 -2.29 -7.98
N ALA A 166 -6.91 -1.43 -8.28
CA ALA A 166 -8.25 -1.83 -8.72
C ALA A 166 -8.30 -2.21 -10.21
N GLY A 167 -7.15 -2.21 -10.91
CA GLY A 167 -7.01 -2.80 -12.25
C GLY A 167 -7.23 -1.85 -13.44
N ASN A 168 -6.96 -0.55 -13.33
CA ASN A 168 -6.94 0.31 -14.52
C ASN A 168 -5.65 0.09 -15.31
N LEU A 169 -5.63 -0.91 -16.20
CA LEU A 169 -4.49 -1.16 -17.10
C LEU A 169 -4.70 -0.49 -18.47
N ALA A 170 -3.58 -0.05 -19.04
CA ALA A 170 -3.53 0.69 -20.31
C ALA A 170 -3.59 -0.22 -21.54
N ASP A 171 -3.59 -1.55 -21.40
CA ASP A 171 -3.41 -2.47 -22.53
C ASP A 171 -4.36 -3.67 -22.50
N MET A 172 -4.84 -4.07 -23.69
CA MET A 172 -5.80 -5.17 -23.90
C MET A 172 -5.18 -6.58 -23.84
N ASN A 173 -3.92 -6.71 -23.40
CA ASN A 173 -3.16 -7.98 -23.44
C ASN A 173 -2.23 -8.22 -22.24
N GLU A 174 -2.25 -7.39 -21.20
CA GLU A 174 -1.53 -7.69 -19.96
C GLU A 174 -2.48 -8.42 -19.01
N VAL A 175 -2.08 -9.63 -18.60
CA VAL A 175 -2.86 -10.55 -17.77
C VAL A 175 -3.40 -9.84 -16.53
N GLU A 176 -4.65 -10.18 -16.17
CA GLU A 176 -5.59 -9.59 -15.20
C GLU A 176 -5.10 -9.30 -13.76
N ASP A 177 -3.81 -9.40 -13.46
CA ASP A 177 -3.29 -9.13 -12.13
C ASP A 177 -2.95 -7.64 -11.96
N GLY A 178 -3.86 -6.92 -11.30
CA GLY A 178 -3.61 -5.57 -10.80
C GLY A 178 -2.27 -5.49 -10.06
N GLN A 179 -1.61 -4.35 -10.14
CA GLN A 179 -0.25 -4.19 -9.63
C GLN A 179 -0.18 -4.35 -8.12
N LEU A 180 0.75 -5.18 -7.67
CA LEU A 180 0.99 -5.47 -6.26
C LEU A 180 2.09 -4.56 -5.69
N VAL A 181 1.83 -4.01 -4.52
CA VAL A 181 2.80 -3.27 -3.72
C VAL A 181 2.90 -3.91 -2.35
N THR A 182 4.08 -4.37 -1.97
CA THR A 182 4.35 -4.87 -0.62
C THR A 182 5.16 -3.87 0.18
N LEU A 183 4.67 -3.54 1.36
CA LEU A 183 5.29 -2.67 2.34
C LEU A 183 5.63 -3.49 3.59
N SER A 184 6.80 -3.23 4.17
CA SER A 184 7.24 -3.87 5.40
C SER A 184 7.69 -2.82 6.41
N SER A 185 7.33 -3.02 7.68
CA SER A 185 7.76 -2.14 8.77
C SER A 185 8.03 -2.96 10.02
N SER A 186 9.14 -2.65 10.71
CA SER A 186 9.46 -3.25 11.99
C SER A 186 9.37 -2.21 13.10
N VAL A 187 8.73 -2.57 14.20
CA VAL A 187 8.40 -1.67 15.30
C VAL A 187 8.58 -2.37 16.64
N MET A 188 9.06 -1.64 17.64
CA MET A 188 9.22 -2.09 19.02
C MET A 188 8.31 -1.24 19.93
N PRO A 189 7.64 -1.84 20.93
CA PRO A 189 6.91 -1.08 21.94
C PRO A 189 7.87 -0.18 22.74
N ARG A 190 7.50 1.09 22.95
CA ARG A 190 8.38 2.06 23.63
C ARG A 190 8.72 1.63 25.06
N ARG A 191 7.76 1.00 25.74
CA ARG A 191 7.88 0.58 27.14
C ARG A 191 8.76 -0.66 27.34
N ASN A 192 9.14 -1.36 26.27
CA ASN A 192 9.90 -2.60 26.32
C ASN A 192 11.35 -2.42 25.85
N ALA A 193 11.78 -1.18 25.59
CA ALA A 193 13.05 -0.84 24.97
C ALA A 193 14.17 -0.47 25.97
N TRP A 194 14.07 -0.86 27.24
CA TRP A 194 15.03 -0.52 28.29
C TRP A 194 15.31 -1.69 29.22
#